data_AF-A0A6G2BGX6-F1
#
_entry.id   AF-A0A6G2BGX6-F1
#
_cell.length_a   1.000
_cell.length_b   1.000
_cell.length_c   1.000
_cell.angle_alpha   90.00
_cell.angle_beta   90.00
_cell.angle_gamma   90.00
#
_symmetry.space_group_name_H-M   'P 1'
#
loop_
_entity.id
_entity.type
_entity.pdbx_description
1 polymer ?
#
loop_
_entity_poly.entity_id
_entity_poly.type
_entity_poly.pdbx_seq_one_letter_code
_entity_poly.pdbx_strand_id
1 'polypeptide(L)' 'MNDSATLAVTDVVRVEKGHASEEELAAVTALLLARAAAHRTRSAPAARPGRSTAPWRRLERTAGFRAPHSWQI' A
#
# COMPACT_ATOMS: atom_id res chain seq x y z
N MET A 1 4.97 -32.25 -2.14
CA MET A 1 6.30 -31.67 -2.44
C MET A 1 6.22 -31.18 -3.89
N ASN A 2 5.76 -29.99 -4.29
CA ASN A 2 5.67 -28.66 -3.69
C ASN A 2 4.58 -27.86 -4.46
N ASP A 3 3.32 -27.81 -4.00
CA ASP A 3 2.26 -27.01 -4.66
C ASP A 3 1.97 -25.67 -3.95
N SER A 4 2.44 -25.53 -2.71
CA SER A 4 2.15 -24.36 -1.88
C SER A 4 2.92 -23.10 -2.31
N ALA A 5 4.04 -23.24 -3.01
CA ALA A 5 4.81 -22.11 -3.53
C ALA A 5 4.14 -21.47 -4.76
N THR A 6 3.45 -22.26 -5.59
CA THR A 6 2.75 -21.75 -6.78
C THR A 6 1.51 -20.95 -6.40
N LEU A 7 0.72 -21.43 -5.42
CA LEU A 7 -0.42 -20.67 -4.88
C LEU A 7 0.00 -19.37 -4.18
N ALA A 8 1.17 -19.36 -3.53
CA ALA A 8 1.72 -18.16 -2.89
C ALA A 8 2.15 -17.08 -3.90
N VAL A 9 2.56 -17.47 -5.12
CA VAL A 9 2.86 -16.51 -6.21
C VAL A 9 1.58 -16.01 -6.88
N THR A 10 0.50 -16.80 -6.88
CA THR A 10 -0.78 -16.36 -7.47
C THR A 10 -1.58 -15.41 -6.57
N ASP A 11 -1.29 -15.34 -5.27
CA ASP A 11 -2.05 -14.51 -4.30
C ASP A 11 -1.28 -13.26 -3.81
N VAL A 12 -0.57 -12.58 -4.73
CA VAL A 12 0.19 -11.35 -4.40
C VAL A 12 -0.73 -10.18 -4.04
N VAL A 13 -1.95 -10.17 -4.58
CA VAL A 13 -2.95 -9.11 -4.36
C VAL A 13 -4.33 -9.73 -4.26
N ARG A 14 -5.06 -9.45 -3.18
CA ARG A 14 -6.44 -9.91 -2.96
C ARG A 14 -7.43 -8.75 -3.04
N VAL A 15 -8.57 -8.99 -3.68
CA VAL A 15 -9.68 -8.04 -3.75
C VAL A 15 -10.67 -8.34 -2.61
N GLU A 16 -10.83 -7.42 -1.66
CA GLU A 16 -11.74 -7.60 -0.52
C GLU A 16 -13.20 -7.28 -0.86
N LYS A 17 -13.41 -6.34 -1.80
CA LYS A 17 -14.74 -5.83 -2.17
C LYS A 17 -14.76 -5.46 -3.64
N GLY A 18 -15.86 -5.78 -4.31
CA GLY A 18 -16.02 -5.55 -5.75
C GLY A 18 -15.25 -6.56 -6.59
N HIS A 19 -15.06 -6.24 -7.87
CA HIS A 19 -14.32 -7.05 -8.82
C HIS A 19 -13.30 -6.13 -9.49
N ALA A 20 -12.09 -6.63 -9.71
CA ALA A 20 -11.08 -5.95 -10.50
C ALA A 20 -10.92 -6.70 -11.83
N SER A 21 -10.75 -5.98 -12.92
CA SER A 21 -10.36 -6.59 -14.19
C SER A 21 -8.92 -7.13 -14.11
N GLU A 22 -8.56 -7.99 -15.05
CA GLU A 22 -7.19 -8.50 -15.15
C GLU A 22 -6.17 -7.36 -15.38
N GLU A 23 -6.55 -6.35 -16.16
CA GLU A 23 -5.74 -5.17 -16.43
C GLU A 23 -5.52 -4.32 -15.17
N GLU A 24 -6.57 -4.14 -14.35
CA GLU A 24 -6.46 -3.42 -13.09
C GLU A 24 -5.56 -4.15 -12.10
N LEU A 25 -5.69 -5.48 -11.98
CA LEU A 25 -4.84 -6.30 -11.13
C LEU A 25 -3.37 -6.29 -11.58
N ALA A 26 -3.14 -6.36 -12.89
CA ALA A 26 -1.81 -6.24 -13.49
C ALA A 26 -1.19 -4.86 -13.22
N ALA A 27 -1.97 -3.78 -13.37
CA ALA A 27 -1.51 -2.42 -13.11
C ALA A 27 -1.10 -2.22 -11.65
N VAL A 28 -1.89 -2.71 -10.69
CA VAL A 28 -1.57 -2.63 -9.26
C VAL A 28 -0.31 -3.44 -8.94
N THR A 29 -0.18 -4.64 -9.50
CA THR A 29 1.01 -5.48 -9.30
C THR A 29 2.27 -4.82 -9.88
N ALA A 30 2.19 -4.30 -11.10
CA ALA A 30 3.30 -3.57 -11.74
C ALA A 30 3.72 -2.34 -10.91
N LEU A 31 2.76 -1.59 -10.37
CA LEU A 31 3.03 -0.45 -9.51
C LEU A 31 3.76 -0.86 -8.22
N LEU A 32 3.32 -1.94 -7.56
CA LEU A 32 3.97 -2.45 -6.35
C LEU A 32 5.41 -2.89 -6.63
N LEU A 33 5.64 -3.60 -7.74
CA LEU A 33 6.98 -4.01 -8.18
C LEU A 33 7.88 -2.81 -8.50
N ALA A 34 7.35 -1.79 -9.19
CA ALA A 34 8.08 -0.57 -9.50
C ALA A 34 8.51 0.17 -8.23
N ARG A 35 7.62 0.29 -7.23
CA ARG A 35 7.97 0.90 -5.94
C ARG A 35 9.02 0.09 -5.19
N ALA A 36 8.89 -1.23 -5.14
CA ALA A 36 9.86 -2.10 -4.51
C ALA A 36 11.25 -1.97 -5.16
N ALA A 37 11.32 -1.89 -6.50
CA ALA A 37 12.55 -1.65 -7.23
C ALA A 37 13.14 -0.27 -6.93
N ALA A 38 12.34 0.79 -6.92
CA ALA A 38 12.78 2.15 -6.60
C ALA A 38 13.35 2.26 -5.17
N HIS A 39 12.79 1.52 -4.21
CA HIS A 39 13.32 1.43 -2.85
C HIS A 39 14.69 0.75 -2.79
N ARG A 40 14.92 -0.30 -3.59
CA ARG A 40 16.23 -0.99 -3.64
C ARG A 40 17.34 -0.10 -4.20
N THR A 41 17.05 0.69 -5.23
CA THR A 41 18.03 1.61 -5.84
C THR A 41 18.42 2.77 -4.90
N ARG A 42 17.56 3.14 -3.96
CA ARG A 42 17.79 4.24 -3.02
C ARG A 42 18.69 3.88 -1.82
N SER A 43 19.45 2.79 -1.90
CA SER A 43 20.29 2.26 -0.81
C SER A 43 21.59 3.05 -0.53
N ALA A 44 21.65 4.33 -0.91
CA ALA A 44 22.51 5.29 -0.21
C ALA A 44 21.74 5.80 1.02
N PRO A 45 22.36 6.02 2.19
CA PRO A 45 21.66 6.54 3.36
C PRO A 45 21.35 8.03 3.12
N ALA A 46 20.40 8.32 2.24
CA ALA A 46 19.66 9.56 2.32
C ALA A 46 18.98 9.53 3.68
N ALA A 47 19.43 10.43 4.57
CA ALA A 47 18.92 10.61 5.92
C ALA A 47 17.43 10.29 5.93
N ARG A 48 17.05 9.22 6.65
CA ARG A 48 15.65 8.78 6.74
C ARG A 48 14.82 10.04 6.97
N PRO A 49 13.90 10.45 6.07
CA PRO A 49 12.87 11.38 6.49
C PRO A 49 12.20 10.65 7.65
N GLY A 50 12.36 11.21 8.86
CA GLY A 50 11.96 10.57 10.11
C GLY A 50 10.60 9.95 9.89
N ARG A 51 10.51 8.63 10.11
CA ARG A 51 9.34 7.78 9.89
C ARG A 51 8.12 8.67 9.82
N SER A 52 7.58 8.92 8.62
CA SER A 52 6.25 9.50 8.51
C SER A 52 5.35 8.42 9.07
N THR A 53 5.28 8.37 10.40
CA THR A 53 4.23 7.70 11.12
C THR A 53 3.02 8.38 10.53
N ALA A 54 2.35 7.68 9.61
CA ALA A 54 1.03 8.06 9.19
C ALA A 54 0.33 8.54 10.47
N PRO A 55 -0.12 9.82 10.52
CA PRO A 55 -0.53 10.46 11.76
C PRO A 55 -1.91 9.91 12.10
N TRP A 56 -1.95 8.61 12.42
CA TRP A 56 -3.02 7.95 13.15
C TRP A 56 -3.01 8.61 14.53
N ARG A 57 -3.51 9.84 14.56
CA ARG A 57 -3.79 10.57 15.79
C ARG A 57 -4.76 9.67 16.52
N ARG A 58 -4.48 9.44 17.81
CA ARG A 58 -5.40 8.71 18.69
C ARG A 58 -6.76 9.39 18.55
N LEU A 59 -7.70 8.68 17.94
CA LEU A 59 -9.00 9.25 17.60
C LEU A 59 -9.76 9.58 18.90
N GLU A 60 -9.49 8.87 20.00
CA GLU A 60 -9.96 9.23 21.34
C GLU A 60 -9.50 10.59 21.87
N ARG A 61 -8.46 11.23 21.28
CA ARG A 61 -7.97 12.58 21.67
C ARG A 61 -8.27 13.66 20.62
N THR A 62 -8.92 13.30 19.52
CA THR A 62 -9.30 14.22 18.45
C THR A 62 -10.82 14.32 18.44
N ALA A 63 -11.40 15.51 18.31
CA ALA A 63 -12.85 15.65 18.20
C ALA A 63 -13.39 14.70 17.13
N GLY A 64 -14.23 13.75 17.55
CA GLY A 64 -14.85 12.78 16.68
C GLY A 64 -15.73 13.51 15.66
N PHE A 65 -15.59 13.12 14.40
CA PHE A 65 -16.16 13.74 13.20
C PHE A 65 -15.42 14.99 12.68
N ARG A 66 -14.79 14.82 11.51
CA ARG A 66 -14.44 15.92 10.61
C ARG A 66 -15.49 16.01 9.53
N ALA A 67 -15.91 17.23 9.22
CA ALA A 67 -16.96 17.45 8.24
C ALA A 67 -16.57 16.87 6.86
N PRO A 68 -17.54 16.40 6.05
CA PRO A 68 -17.28 15.71 4.78
C PRO A 68 -16.58 16.54 3.71
N HIS A 69 -16.24 17.80 3.96
CA HIS A 69 -15.49 18.65 3.01
C HIS A 69 -14.00 18.79 3.38
N SER A 70 -13.52 18.14 4.45
CA SER A 70 -12.13 18.28 4.92
C SER A 70 -11.09 17.52 4.09
N TRP A 71 -11.50 16.76 3.08
CA TRP A 71 -10.62 15.99 2.17
C TRP A 71 -10.43 16.68 0.82
N GLN A 72 -11.08 17.83 0.60
CA GLN A 72 -10.89 18.66 -0.58
C GLN A 72 -10.01 19.88 -0.24
N ILE A 73 -8.73 19.63 0.03
CA ILE A 73 -7.62 20.54 -0.30
C ILE A 73 -6.41 19.68 -0.65
#